data_AF-A0A8J2I430-F1
#
_entry.id   AF-A0A8J2I430-F1
#
_cell.length_a   1.000
_cell.length_b   1.000
_cell.length_c   1.000
_cell.angle_alpha   90.00
_cell.angle_beta   90.00
_cell.angle_gamma   90.00
#
_symmetry.space_group_name_H-M   'P 1'
#
loop_
_entity.id
_entity.type
_entity.pdbx_description
1 polymer ?
#
loop_
_entity_poly.entity_id
_entity_poly.type
_entity_poly.pdbx_seq_one_letter_code
_entity_poly.pdbx_strand_id
1 'polypeptide(L)'
;MLEKALRATGKDQKNTVPLVRAWEQHPIGYPRLSERISFKPETGIYRRFDGLNARRILYLQAELCILEQDLHLIEKQDKAGTKGKRAVYAVDYKCMLEEADGKQSGQIKLIAEMQRKLNEYNEALIQLSILQKLKAPDRFDLYDIQSFLESKEMGPDHLNGVDAQTWGTTDDPDNHPPDIIAVHPRNVEDKFSRVVSERAIYLFKCGLGLFTKGDRNLGHKIYYDTTVAKITLWISSMIAAMLPIAPILVLIQLESLKAKL
;
A
#
# COMPACT_ATOMS: atom_id res chain seq x y z
N MET A 1 -47.40 14.38 -39.18
CA MET A 1 -47.07 14.62 -37.76
C MET A 1 -46.27 13.48 -37.10
N LEU A 2 -45.77 12.48 -37.85
CA LEU A 2 -44.96 11.38 -37.31
C LEU A 2 -43.46 11.46 -37.65
N GLU A 3 -43.06 12.28 -38.63
CA GLU A 3 -41.64 12.44 -38.99
C GLU A 3 -40.84 13.41 -38.09
N LYS A 4 -41.51 14.25 -37.30
CA LYS A 4 -40.84 15.14 -36.34
C LYS A 4 -40.53 14.48 -35.00
N ALA A 5 -41.14 13.33 -34.69
CA ALA A 5 -40.87 12.58 -33.47
C ALA A 5 -39.64 11.66 -33.58
N LEU A 6 -39.30 11.20 -34.79
CA LEU A 6 -38.14 10.33 -35.04
C LEU A 6 -36.79 11.07 -35.17
N ARG A 7 -36.81 12.41 -35.26
CA ARG A 7 -35.58 13.23 -35.30
C ARG A 7 -35.17 13.81 -33.94
N ALA A 8 -35.96 13.58 -32.88
CA ALA A 8 -35.64 14.04 -31.53
C ALA A 8 -34.95 12.98 -30.65
N THR A 9 -34.83 11.74 -31.13
CA THR A 9 -34.16 10.63 -30.41
C THR A 9 -32.74 10.35 -30.92
N GLY A 10 -32.20 11.22 -31.77
CA GLY A 10 -30.87 11.08 -32.37
C GLY A 10 -29.99 12.28 -32.10
N LYS A 11 -29.57 12.47 -30.84
CA LYS A 11 -28.38 13.24 -30.41
C LYS A 11 -28.30 13.27 -28.89
N ASP A 12 -27.93 12.14 -28.31
CA ASP A 12 -27.16 12.12 -27.07
C ASP A 12 -26.35 10.82 -27.07
N GLN A 13 -25.55 10.68 -28.13
CA GLN A 13 -24.36 9.86 -28.07
C GLN A 13 -23.41 10.60 -27.11
N LYS A 14 -23.65 10.42 -25.80
CA LYS A 14 -22.61 10.62 -24.81
C LYS A 14 -21.42 9.81 -25.34
N ASN A 15 -20.39 10.50 -25.78
CA ASN A 15 -19.06 9.93 -25.92
C ASN A 15 -18.74 9.32 -24.56
N THR A 16 -19.08 8.05 -24.39
CA THR A 16 -18.67 7.27 -23.24
C THR A 16 -17.18 7.07 -23.44
N VAL A 17 -16.41 8.03 -22.93
CA VAL A 17 -14.97 7.86 -22.76
C VAL A 17 -14.80 6.49 -22.10
N PRO A 18 -14.02 5.57 -22.69
CA PRO A 18 -13.78 4.28 -22.08
C PRO A 18 -13.37 4.51 -20.62
N LEU A 19 -13.97 3.78 -19.67
CA LEU A 19 -13.66 3.86 -18.21
C LEU A 19 -12.16 3.83 -17.92
N VAL A 20 -11.41 3.26 -18.85
CA VAL A 20 -9.97 3.11 -18.87
C VAL A 20 -9.17 4.43 -18.84
N ARG A 21 -9.78 5.57 -19.19
CA ARG A 21 -9.18 6.91 -19.11
C ARG A 21 -10.02 7.90 -18.31
N ALA A 22 -10.85 7.41 -17.39
CA ALA A 22 -11.68 8.28 -16.55
C ALA A 22 -10.85 9.32 -15.75
N TRP A 23 -9.59 9.00 -15.44
CA TRP A 23 -8.66 9.91 -14.78
C TRP A 23 -8.32 11.16 -15.61
N GLU A 24 -8.41 11.14 -16.95
CA GLU A 24 -8.17 12.33 -17.80
C GLU A 24 -9.21 13.44 -17.54
N GLN A 25 -10.39 13.07 -17.04
CA GLN A 25 -11.47 14.01 -16.70
C GLN A 25 -11.24 14.74 -15.37
N HIS A 26 -10.24 14.29 -14.60
CA HIS A 26 -9.95 14.84 -13.29
C HIS A 26 -8.87 15.93 -13.35
N PRO A 27 -8.93 16.93 -12.44
CA PRO A 27 -7.91 17.96 -12.35
C PRO A 27 -6.50 17.38 -12.21
N ILE A 28 -5.53 18.04 -12.82
CA ILE A 28 -4.09 17.73 -12.69
C ILE A 28 -3.70 17.73 -11.20
N GLY A 29 -2.83 16.80 -10.80
CA GLY A 29 -2.38 16.62 -9.42
C GLY A 29 -3.01 15.43 -8.72
N TYR A 30 -3.19 15.51 -7.40
CA TYR A 30 -3.69 14.38 -6.60
C TYR A 30 -4.99 13.75 -7.11
N PRO A 31 -6.02 14.49 -7.58
CA PRO A 31 -7.24 13.87 -8.09
C PRO A 31 -6.99 12.92 -9.27
N ARG A 32 -6.13 13.33 -10.21
CA ARG A 32 -5.76 12.50 -11.34
C ARG A 32 -4.91 11.30 -10.93
N LEU A 33 -3.97 11.50 -10.00
CA LEU A 33 -3.15 10.42 -9.46
C LEU A 33 -3.99 9.37 -8.73
N SER A 34 -4.94 9.79 -7.88
CA SER A 34 -5.80 8.86 -7.13
C SER A 34 -6.65 8.00 -8.07
N GLU A 35 -7.16 8.58 -9.15
CA GLU A 35 -7.92 7.84 -10.15
C GLU A 35 -7.03 6.86 -10.95
N ARG A 36 -5.80 7.26 -11.25
CA ARG A 36 -4.80 6.37 -11.87
C ARG A 36 -4.45 5.17 -10.98
N ILE A 37 -4.31 5.42 -9.67
CA ILE A 37 -4.06 4.38 -8.66
C ILE A 37 -5.28 3.45 -8.53
N SER A 38 -6.50 4.01 -8.52
CA SER A 38 -7.74 3.23 -8.48
C SER A 38 -7.82 2.21 -9.64
N PHE A 39 -7.34 2.60 -10.82
CA PHE A 39 -7.29 1.72 -11.98
C PHE A 39 -6.19 0.64 -11.93
N LYS A 40 -5.09 0.90 -11.21
CA LYS A 40 -3.98 -0.04 -11.01
C LYS A 40 -3.61 -0.09 -9.53
N PRO A 41 -4.37 -0.83 -8.70
CA PRO A 41 -4.21 -0.83 -7.25
C PRO A 41 -2.80 -1.21 -6.75
N GLU A 42 -2.02 -1.91 -7.56
CA GLU A 42 -0.62 -2.25 -7.30
C GLU A 42 0.28 -1.01 -7.17
N THR A 43 -0.15 0.10 -7.79
CA THR A 43 0.47 1.43 -7.65
C THR A 43 -0.07 2.22 -6.45
N GLY A 44 -0.84 1.60 -5.56
CA GLY A 44 -1.23 2.17 -4.27
C GLY A 44 -0.04 2.24 -3.31
N ILE A 45 0.94 3.09 -3.63
CA ILE A 45 2.19 3.26 -2.90
C ILE A 45 2.12 4.53 -2.07
N TYR A 46 2.35 4.40 -0.76
CA TYR A 46 2.25 5.51 0.19
C TYR A 46 3.38 5.47 1.20
N ARG A 47 3.63 6.59 1.87
CA ARG A 47 4.51 6.64 3.03
C ARG A 47 3.82 6.05 4.25
N ARG A 48 4.54 5.19 4.98
CA ARG A 48 4.13 4.64 6.27
C ARG A 48 4.38 5.61 7.43
N PHE A 49 5.23 6.62 7.24
CA PHE A 49 5.58 7.64 8.22
C PHE A 49 6.13 7.06 9.53
N ASP A 50 7.10 6.14 9.42
CA ASP A 50 7.63 5.38 10.56
C ASP A 50 8.13 6.27 11.70
N GLY A 51 8.87 7.32 11.37
CA GLY A 51 9.38 8.26 12.36
C GLY A 51 8.27 9.04 13.09
N LEU A 52 7.19 9.42 12.39
CA LEU A 52 6.07 10.14 13.01
C LEU A 52 5.22 9.19 13.89
N ASN A 53 5.01 7.96 13.44
CA ASN A 53 4.30 6.95 14.23
C ASN A 53 5.09 6.58 15.50
N ALA A 54 6.40 6.36 15.39
CA ALA A 54 7.26 6.12 16.55
C ALA A 54 7.22 7.30 17.53
N ARG A 55 7.30 8.53 17.02
CA ARG A 55 7.19 9.75 17.83
C ARG A 55 5.85 9.83 18.57
N ARG A 56 4.73 9.53 17.91
CA ARG A 56 3.40 9.49 18.54
C ARG A 56 3.35 8.52 19.71
N ILE A 57 3.87 7.31 19.53
CA ILE A 57 3.90 6.27 20.56
C ILE A 57 4.78 6.70 21.74
N LEU A 58 5.96 7.28 21.49
CA LEU A 58 6.86 7.75 22.53
C LEU A 58 6.24 8.85 23.40
N TYR A 59 5.50 9.80 22.80
CA TYR A 59 4.80 10.83 23.57
C TYR A 59 3.64 10.25 24.39
N LEU A 60 2.85 9.33 23.82
CA LEU A 60 1.79 8.63 24.58
C LEU A 60 2.37 7.83 25.75
N GLN A 61 3.52 7.19 25.56
CA GLN A 61 4.23 6.47 26.62
C GLN A 61 4.69 7.42 27.73
N ALA A 62 5.27 8.57 27.37
CA ALA A 62 5.69 9.57 28.34
C ALA A 62 4.52 10.11 29.17
N GLU A 63 3.39 10.41 28.53
CA GLU A 63 2.15 10.82 29.19
C GLU A 63 1.64 9.75 30.17
N LEU A 64 1.68 8.47 29.76
CA LEU A 64 1.30 7.35 30.63
C LEU A 64 2.22 7.20 31.85
N CYS A 65 3.53 7.36 31.68
CA CYS A 65 4.47 7.32 32.81
C CYS A 65 4.19 8.41 33.84
N ILE A 66 3.83 9.62 33.39
CA ILE A 66 3.45 10.73 34.28
C ILE A 66 2.16 10.38 35.04
N LEU A 67 1.13 9.90 34.32
CA LEU A 67 -0.15 9.52 34.92
C LEU A 67 0.01 8.36 35.92
N GLU A 68 0.85 7.38 35.62
CA GLU A 68 1.17 6.27 36.53
C GLU A 68 1.84 6.78 37.82
N GLN A 69 2.79 7.71 37.69
CA GLN A 69 3.45 8.33 38.85
C GLN A 69 2.46 9.12 39.72
N ASP A 70 1.60 9.93 39.09
CA ASP A 70 0.59 10.74 39.78
C ASP A 70 -0.46 9.85 40.47
N LEU A 71 -0.88 8.77 39.81
CA LEU A 71 -1.79 7.78 40.37
C LEU A 71 -1.19 7.10 41.60
N HIS A 72 0.05 6.64 41.52
CA HIS A 72 0.75 6.04 42.66
C HIS A 72 0.88 7.01 43.83
N LEU A 73 1.09 8.30 43.56
CA LEU A 73 1.21 9.32 44.59
C LEU A 73 -0.13 9.58 45.29
N ILE A 74 -1.22 9.74 44.53
CA ILE A 74 -2.55 9.99 45.12
C ILE A 74 -3.06 8.75 45.88
N GLU A 75 -2.80 7.55 45.37
CA GLU A 75 -3.17 6.30 46.05
C GLU A 75 -2.48 6.15 47.42
N LYS A 76 -1.20 6.51 47.50
CA LYS A 76 -0.48 6.54 48.77
C LYS A 76 -1.04 7.60 49.72
N GLN A 77 -1.40 8.78 49.22
CA GLN A 77 -1.99 9.86 50.01
C GLN A 77 -3.38 9.48 50.54
N ASP A 78 -4.24 8.92 49.69
CA ASP A 78 -5.60 8.52 50.07
C ASP A 78 -5.56 7.36 51.07
N LYS A 79 -4.62 6.40 50.93
CA LYS A 79 -4.38 5.35 51.92
C LYS A 79 -3.89 5.88 53.28
N ALA A 80 -3.05 6.91 53.29
CA ALA A 80 -2.55 7.53 54.52
C ALA A 80 -3.57 8.51 55.16
N GLY A 81 -4.60 8.90 54.43
CA GLY A 81 -5.60 9.87 54.87
C GLY A 81 -6.51 9.33 55.97
N THR A 82 -6.69 10.10 57.04
CA THR A 82 -7.62 9.79 58.15
C THR A 82 -9.03 10.39 57.96
N LYS A 83 -9.29 11.11 56.86
CA LYS A 83 -10.55 11.79 56.59
C LYS A 83 -11.37 11.07 55.51
N GLY A 84 -12.64 10.80 55.83
CA GLY A 84 -13.61 10.21 54.88
C GLY A 84 -13.36 8.73 54.60
N LYS A 85 -13.93 8.21 53.51
CA LYS A 85 -13.73 6.80 53.07
C LYS A 85 -12.48 6.60 52.21
N ARG A 86 -11.63 7.62 52.04
CA ARG A 86 -10.43 7.62 51.17
C ARG A 86 -9.45 6.49 51.44
N ALA A 87 -9.21 6.16 52.71
CA ALA A 87 -8.32 5.05 53.07
C ALA A 87 -8.79 3.69 52.55
N VAL A 88 -10.09 3.56 52.25
CA VAL A 88 -10.73 2.32 51.79
C VAL A 88 -10.80 2.25 50.26
N TYR A 89 -10.52 3.35 49.54
CA TYR A 89 -10.61 3.40 48.07
C TYR A 89 -9.84 2.29 47.36
N ALA A 90 -8.65 1.95 47.84
CA ALA A 90 -7.82 0.90 47.25
C ALA A 90 -8.39 -0.52 47.45
N VAL A 91 -9.30 -0.70 48.42
CA VAL A 91 -9.91 -1.99 48.76
C VAL A 91 -11.34 -2.08 48.22
N ASP A 92 -12.07 -0.97 48.22
CA ASP A 92 -13.44 -0.89 47.74
C ASP A 92 -13.63 0.29 46.77
N TYR A 93 -13.68 -0.05 45.48
CA TYR A 93 -13.95 0.91 44.41
C TYR A 93 -15.35 1.54 44.50
N LYS A 94 -16.34 0.84 45.06
CA LYS A 94 -17.70 1.38 45.22
C LYS A 94 -17.68 2.59 46.16
N CYS A 95 -16.93 2.51 47.26
CA CYS A 95 -16.74 3.64 48.17
C CYS A 95 -16.11 4.86 47.48
N MET A 96 -15.23 4.63 46.50
CA MET A 96 -14.62 5.70 45.70
C MET A 96 -15.66 6.39 44.80
N LEU A 97 -16.54 5.62 44.14
CA LEU A 97 -17.59 6.13 43.25
C LEU A 97 -18.65 6.94 44.01
N GLU A 98 -19.11 6.43 45.16
CA GLU A 98 -20.15 7.08 45.97
C GLU A 98 -19.73 8.47 46.50
N GLU A 99 -18.45 8.66 46.84
CA GLU A 99 -17.94 9.98 47.26
C GLU A 99 -17.74 10.94 46.07
N ALA A 100 -17.63 10.43 44.83
CA ALA A 100 -17.41 11.24 43.64
C ALA A 100 -18.65 12.07 43.24
N ASP A 101 -19.86 11.60 43.58
CA ASP A 101 -21.14 12.24 43.26
C ASP A 101 -21.36 13.60 43.98
N GLY A 102 -20.51 13.96 44.95
CA GLY A 102 -20.52 15.28 45.62
C GLY A 102 -19.28 16.17 45.36
N LYS A 103 -18.14 15.56 45.04
CA LYS A 103 -16.87 16.21 44.59
C LYS A 103 -16.04 15.14 43.91
N GLN A 104 -15.90 15.23 42.59
CA GLN A 104 -15.16 14.25 41.79
C GLN A 104 -13.72 14.07 42.35
N SER A 105 -13.43 12.90 42.92
CA SER A 105 -12.15 12.63 43.59
C SER A 105 -11.01 12.76 42.59
N GLY A 106 -9.87 13.31 43.03
CA GLY A 106 -8.68 13.46 42.16
C GLY A 106 -8.23 12.11 41.59
N GLN A 107 -8.37 11.03 42.36
CA GLN A 107 -8.01 9.69 41.94
C GLN A 107 -8.89 9.17 40.81
N ILE A 108 -10.22 9.33 40.88
CA ILE A 108 -11.13 8.90 39.79
C ILE A 108 -10.80 9.62 38.49
N LYS A 109 -10.48 10.91 38.54
CA LYS A 109 -10.07 11.67 37.36
C LYS A 109 -8.80 11.12 36.73
N LEU A 110 -7.78 10.86 37.53
CA LEU A 110 -6.52 10.28 37.07
C LEU A 110 -6.72 8.87 36.50
N ILE A 111 -7.55 8.02 37.13
CA ILE A 111 -7.89 6.70 36.60
C ILE A 111 -8.57 6.81 35.22
N ALA A 112 -9.56 7.69 35.09
CA ALA A 112 -10.27 7.88 33.82
C ALA A 112 -9.34 8.41 32.71
N GLU A 113 -8.45 9.34 33.06
CA GLU A 113 -7.47 9.87 32.11
C GLU A 113 -6.43 8.82 31.70
N MET A 114 -5.92 8.05 32.65
CA MET A 114 -5.03 6.91 32.40
C MET A 114 -5.69 5.88 31.49
N GLN A 115 -6.94 5.49 31.75
CA GLN A 115 -7.67 4.53 30.91
C GLN A 115 -7.82 5.02 29.47
N ARG A 116 -8.19 6.29 29.29
CA ARG A 116 -8.28 6.91 27.95
C ARG A 116 -6.93 6.88 27.24
N LYS A 117 -5.87 7.31 27.92
CA LYS A 117 -4.52 7.38 27.34
C LYS A 117 -3.94 6.00 27.04
N LEU A 118 -4.23 5.03 27.88
CA LEU A 118 -3.80 3.65 27.69
C LEU A 118 -4.47 3.03 26.47
N ASN A 119 -5.75 3.34 26.22
CA ASN A 119 -6.44 2.94 25.01
C ASN A 119 -5.83 3.60 23.76
N GLU A 120 -5.60 4.92 23.79
CA GLU A 120 -4.94 5.64 22.69
C GLU A 120 -3.56 5.05 22.34
N TYR A 121 -2.77 4.69 23.37
CA TYR A 121 -1.47 4.04 23.22
C TYR A 121 -1.58 2.64 22.62
N ASN A 122 -2.44 1.80 23.18
CA ASN A 122 -2.62 0.42 22.72
C ASN A 122 -3.11 0.37 21.27
N GLU A 123 -4.07 1.22 20.91
CA GLU A 123 -4.56 1.34 19.53
C GLU A 123 -3.45 1.79 18.58
N ALA A 124 -2.68 2.82 18.95
CA ALA A 124 -1.58 3.31 18.13
C ALA A 124 -0.50 2.22 17.91
N LEU A 125 -0.19 1.44 18.94
CA LEU A 125 0.80 0.36 18.87
C LEU A 125 0.32 -0.77 17.96
N ILE A 126 -0.96 -1.17 18.06
CA ILE A 126 -1.57 -2.17 17.19
C ILE A 126 -1.59 -1.67 15.74
N GLN A 127 -2.03 -0.44 15.49
CA GLN A 127 -2.01 0.18 14.16
C GLN A 127 -0.61 0.16 13.56
N LEU A 128 0.41 0.57 14.30
CA LEU A 128 1.80 0.52 13.83
C LEU A 128 2.24 -0.93 13.54
N SER A 129 1.89 -1.89 14.40
CA SER A 129 2.23 -3.30 14.17
C SER A 129 1.63 -3.87 12.88
N ILE A 130 0.45 -3.39 12.49
CA ILE A 130 -0.20 -3.76 11.22
C ILE A 130 0.52 -3.09 10.05
N LEU A 131 0.82 -1.80 10.17
CA LEU A 131 1.55 -1.04 9.14
C LEU A 131 2.94 -1.64 8.86
N GLN A 132 3.63 -2.14 9.87
CA GLN A 132 4.95 -2.79 9.71
C GLN A 132 4.89 -4.12 8.94
N LYS A 133 3.72 -4.75 8.83
CA LYS A 133 3.53 -5.97 8.02
C LYS A 133 3.35 -5.66 6.54
N LEU A 134 3.09 -4.40 6.17
CA LEU A 134 2.99 -3.98 4.78
C LEU A 134 4.36 -4.04 4.12
N LYS A 135 4.39 -4.62 2.92
CA LYS A 135 5.63 -4.81 2.16
C LYS A 135 6.03 -3.53 1.44
N ALA A 136 7.33 -3.38 1.23
CA ALA A 136 7.85 -2.40 0.28
C ALA A 136 7.24 -2.65 -1.12
N PRO A 137 7.04 -1.59 -1.92
CA PRO A 137 6.57 -1.74 -3.28
C PRO A 137 7.56 -2.51 -4.14
N ASP A 138 7.03 -3.18 -5.16
CA ASP A 138 7.85 -3.75 -6.20
C ASP A 138 8.43 -2.65 -7.11
N ARG A 139 9.64 -2.87 -7.64
CA ARG A 139 10.34 -1.89 -8.47
C ARG A 139 9.55 -1.52 -9.73
N PHE A 140 8.79 -2.44 -10.31
CA PHE A 140 7.96 -2.16 -11.49
C PHE A 140 6.81 -1.25 -11.17
N ASP A 141 6.18 -1.43 -10.01
CA ASP A 141 5.05 -0.61 -9.60
C ASP A 141 5.48 0.79 -9.18
N LEU A 142 6.63 0.90 -8.51
CA LEU A 142 7.24 2.19 -8.21
C LEU A 142 7.60 2.96 -9.49
N TYR A 143 8.28 2.29 -10.44
CA TYR A 143 8.66 2.89 -11.71
C TYR A 143 7.43 3.30 -12.55
N ASP A 144 6.33 2.56 -12.47
CA ASP A 144 5.08 2.92 -13.17
C ASP A 144 4.49 4.23 -12.65
N ILE A 145 4.52 4.47 -11.33
CA ILE A 145 4.09 5.76 -10.75
C ILE A 145 5.05 6.87 -11.17
N GLN A 146 6.36 6.68 -11.03
CA GLN A 146 7.37 7.67 -11.42
C GLN A 146 7.18 8.08 -12.89
N SER A 147 7.06 7.09 -13.77
CA SER A 147 6.81 7.31 -15.20
C SER A 147 5.49 8.04 -15.46
N PHE A 148 4.45 7.74 -14.69
CA PHE A 148 3.17 8.43 -14.82
C PHE A 148 3.26 9.89 -14.35
N LEU A 149 3.90 10.17 -13.21
CA LEU A 149 4.06 11.53 -12.70
C LEU A 149 4.80 12.45 -13.69
N GLU A 150 5.78 11.91 -14.42
CA GLU A 150 6.54 12.64 -15.45
C GLU A 150 5.90 12.61 -16.84
N SER A 151 4.84 11.84 -17.02
CA SER A 151 4.17 11.71 -18.30
C SER A 151 3.38 12.98 -18.67
N LYS A 152 3.20 13.19 -19.98
CA LYS A 152 2.31 14.24 -20.50
C LYS A 152 0.85 14.05 -20.07
N GLU A 153 0.49 12.83 -19.67
CA GLU A 153 -0.82 12.42 -19.22
C GLU A 153 -1.16 12.99 -17.83
N MET A 154 -0.20 12.97 -16.91
CA MET A 154 -0.37 13.64 -15.61
C MET A 154 -0.50 15.16 -15.78
N GLY A 155 0.25 15.72 -16.73
CA GLY A 155 0.25 17.14 -17.07
C GLY A 155 1.39 17.92 -16.37
N PRO A 156 1.70 19.14 -16.85
CA PRO A 156 2.72 19.96 -16.24
C PRO A 156 2.32 20.42 -14.82
N ASP A 157 3.31 20.75 -13.99
CA ASP A 157 3.12 21.33 -12.64
C ASP A 157 2.17 20.52 -11.74
N HIS A 158 2.26 19.19 -11.84
CA HIS A 158 1.28 18.28 -11.24
C HIS A 158 1.35 18.21 -9.72
N LEU A 159 2.54 18.27 -9.13
CA LEU A 159 2.76 18.27 -7.68
C LEU A 159 3.92 19.21 -7.37
N ASN A 160 3.62 20.33 -6.70
CA ASN A 160 4.61 21.34 -6.32
C ASN A 160 4.82 21.43 -4.79
N GLY A 161 4.25 20.48 -4.05
CA GLY A 161 4.37 20.40 -2.59
C GLY A 161 5.69 19.78 -2.14
N VAL A 162 5.92 19.81 -0.82
CA VAL A 162 7.09 19.17 -0.18
C VAL A 162 7.09 17.65 -0.38
N ASP A 163 5.92 17.07 -0.62
CA ASP A 163 5.68 15.66 -0.88
C ASP A 163 5.76 15.28 -2.37
N ALA A 164 6.04 16.22 -3.27
CA ALA A 164 6.18 15.93 -4.71
C ALA A 164 7.23 14.86 -5.00
N GLN A 165 8.27 14.78 -4.17
CA GLN A 165 9.37 13.81 -4.29
C GLN A 165 9.12 12.50 -3.52
N THR A 166 7.89 12.24 -3.07
CA THR A 166 7.56 11.06 -2.24
C THR A 166 7.93 9.73 -2.91
N TRP A 167 7.81 9.66 -4.23
CA TRP A 167 8.06 8.45 -5.01
C TRP A 167 9.39 8.47 -5.76
N GLY A 168 10.21 9.53 -5.66
CA GLY A 168 11.38 9.74 -6.51
C GLY A 168 11.01 10.11 -7.96
N THR A 169 11.97 9.98 -8.87
CA THR A 169 11.84 10.33 -10.31
C THR A 169 12.26 9.16 -11.18
N THR A 170 12.03 9.21 -12.49
CA THR A 170 12.53 8.17 -13.40
C THR A 170 14.06 8.21 -13.55
N ASP A 171 14.66 9.40 -13.38
CA ASP A 171 16.11 9.61 -13.42
C ASP A 171 16.81 9.12 -12.14
N ASP A 172 16.14 9.23 -10.99
CA ASP A 172 16.64 8.79 -9.69
C ASP A 172 15.56 8.00 -8.92
N PRO A 173 15.32 6.74 -9.32
CA PRO A 173 14.17 5.98 -8.86
C PRO A 173 14.29 5.49 -7.42
N ASP A 174 15.49 5.46 -6.85
CA ASP A 174 15.74 5.06 -5.45
C ASP A 174 15.77 6.27 -4.50
N ASN A 175 15.69 7.50 -5.01
CA ASN A 175 15.64 8.73 -4.20
C ASN A 175 14.23 9.01 -3.68
N HIS A 176 13.79 8.14 -2.77
CA HIS A 176 12.55 8.27 -2.04
C HIS A 176 12.77 7.92 -0.56
N PRO A 177 11.86 8.31 0.34
CA PRO A 177 11.92 7.87 1.73
C PRO A 177 11.92 6.34 1.85
N PRO A 178 12.69 5.76 2.80
CA PRO A 178 12.77 4.30 2.95
C PRO A 178 11.49 3.67 3.50
N ASP A 179 10.54 4.47 3.97
CA ASP A 179 9.29 4.06 4.59
C ASP A 179 8.09 4.02 3.62
N ILE A 180 8.34 3.88 2.31
CA ILE A 180 7.26 3.64 1.35
C ILE A 180 6.79 2.19 1.37
N ILE A 181 5.47 2.01 1.25
CA ILE A 181 4.80 0.70 1.25
C ILE A 181 3.84 0.58 0.09
N ALA A 182 3.55 -0.65 -0.33
CA ALA A 182 2.45 -0.96 -1.24
C ALA A 182 1.27 -1.54 -0.45
N VAL A 183 0.08 -0.98 -0.64
CA VAL A 183 -1.16 -1.46 0.00
C VAL A 183 -1.67 -2.74 -0.67
N HIS A 184 -1.49 -2.85 -1.98
CA HIS A 184 -1.86 -4.02 -2.76
C HIS A 184 -0.66 -4.56 -3.57
N PRO A 185 0.40 -5.06 -2.89
CA PRO A 185 1.57 -5.55 -3.61
C PRO A 185 1.18 -6.75 -4.48
N ARG A 186 1.79 -6.86 -5.67
CA ARG A 186 1.59 -8.02 -6.53
C ARG A 186 1.90 -9.33 -5.79
N ASN A 187 1.04 -10.32 -5.98
CA ASN A 187 1.34 -11.69 -5.55
C ASN A 187 2.37 -12.31 -6.51
N VAL A 188 3.64 -12.18 -6.16
CA VAL A 188 4.73 -12.83 -6.91
C VAL A 188 4.83 -14.28 -6.47
N GLU A 189 4.29 -15.21 -7.26
CA GLU A 189 4.33 -16.65 -6.93
C GLU A 189 5.69 -17.34 -7.21
N ASP A 190 6.67 -16.72 -7.86
CA ASP A 190 8.04 -17.28 -7.94
C ASP A 190 9.10 -16.24 -8.38
N LYS A 191 10.37 -16.44 -7.98
CA LYS A 191 11.54 -15.67 -8.40
C LYS A 191 11.69 -15.65 -9.93
N PHE A 192 11.34 -16.74 -10.61
CA PHE A 192 11.36 -16.82 -12.06
C PHE A 192 10.32 -15.88 -12.69
N SER A 193 9.09 -15.89 -12.17
CA SER A 193 8.02 -14.97 -12.60
C SER A 193 8.43 -13.51 -12.43
N ARG A 194 9.19 -13.19 -11.37
CA ARG A 194 9.76 -11.85 -11.15
C ARG A 194 10.79 -11.46 -12.21
N VAL A 195 11.70 -12.35 -12.60
CA VAL A 195 12.69 -12.06 -13.65
C VAL A 195 12.01 -11.90 -15.01
N VAL A 196 10.98 -12.69 -15.29
CA VAL A 196 10.20 -12.59 -16.53
C VAL A 196 9.37 -11.31 -16.55
N SER A 197 8.75 -10.92 -15.43
CA SER A 197 8.04 -9.64 -15.31
C SER A 197 9.00 -8.46 -15.46
N GLU A 198 10.18 -8.58 -14.86
CA GLU A 198 11.25 -7.58 -14.93
C GLU A 198 11.70 -7.30 -16.36
N ARG A 199 11.91 -8.38 -17.10
CA ARG A 199 12.37 -8.33 -18.48
C ARG A 199 11.24 -8.30 -19.50
N ALA A 200 9.98 -8.27 -19.06
CA ALA A 200 8.82 -8.33 -19.93
C ALA A 200 8.91 -7.25 -21.00
N ILE A 201 9.18 -5.99 -20.62
CA ILE A 201 9.30 -4.86 -21.56
C ILE A 201 10.30 -5.17 -22.70
N TYR A 202 11.45 -5.78 -22.37
CA TYR A 202 12.46 -6.20 -23.36
C TYR A 202 12.00 -7.40 -24.19
N LEU A 203 11.45 -8.43 -23.55
CA LEU A 203 10.89 -9.62 -24.21
C LEU A 203 9.81 -9.24 -25.23
N PHE A 204 8.99 -8.24 -24.89
CA PHE A 204 7.98 -7.66 -25.77
C PHE A 204 8.57 -6.92 -26.97
N LYS A 205 9.72 -6.24 -26.82
CA LYS A 205 10.46 -5.63 -27.92
C LYS A 205 11.13 -6.68 -28.82
N CYS A 206 11.56 -7.82 -28.26
CA CYS A 206 12.20 -8.92 -28.99
C CYS A 206 11.26 -9.91 -29.69
N GLY A 207 9.95 -9.64 -29.78
CA GLY A 207 9.02 -10.41 -30.62
C GLY A 207 7.96 -11.24 -29.88
N LEU A 208 8.03 -11.37 -28.54
CA LEU A 208 6.96 -12.01 -27.75
C LEU A 208 5.68 -11.16 -27.67
N GLY A 209 5.72 -9.91 -28.17
CA GLY A 209 4.55 -9.04 -28.27
C GLY A 209 3.50 -9.47 -29.28
N LEU A 210 3.72 -10.54 -30.04
CA LEU A 210 2.70 -11.17 -30.89
C LEU A 210 1.69 -12.01 -30.10
N PHE A 211 2.09 -12.55 -28.94
CA PHE A 211 1.26 -13.43 -28.12
C PHE A 211 0.36 -12.69 -27.14
N THR A 212 0.47 -11.36 -27.08
CA THR A 212 -0.32 -10.54 -26.18
C THR A 212 -0.63 -9.22 -26.86
N LYS A 213 -1.93 -8.93 -27.01
CA LYS A 213 -2.41 -7.59 -27.28
C LYS A 213 -2.22 -6.80 -25.98
N GLY A 214 -1.04 -6.22 -25.78
CA GLY A 214 -0.84 -5.26 -24.70
C GLY A 214 -1.94 -4.20 -24.82
N ASP A 215 -2.72 -4.01 -23.77
CA ASP A 215 -3.83 -3.07 -23.80
C ASP A 215 -3.26 -1.66 -24.01
N ARG A 216 -3.60 -1.05 -25.15
CA ARG A 216 -3.07 0.25 -25.62
C ARG A 216 -3.73 1.43 -24.92
N ASN A 217 -4.10 1.23 -23.67
CA ASN A 217 -5.20 1.91 -23.07
C ASN A 217 -4.78 3.20 -22.32
N LEU A 218 -3.49 3.35 -21.98
CA LEU A 218 -2.94 4.50 -21.25
C LEU A 218 -1.68 5.08 -21.91
N GLY A 219 -1.63 5.17 -23.25
CA GLY A 219 -0.53 5.84 -23.99
C GLY A 219 0.86 5.19 -23.92
N HIS A 220 1.11 4.31 -22.94
CA HIS A 220 2.23 3.38 -22.84
C HIS A 220 1.70 1.93 -22.72
N LYS A 221 2.53 0.94 -23.05
CA LYS A 221 2.16 -0.48 -23.04
C LYS A 221 2.17 -0.97 -21.59
N ILE A 222 0.99 -1.11 -20.99
CA ILE A 222 0.82 -1.61 -19.62
C ILE A 222 0.63 -3.12 -19.67
N TYR A 223 1.31 -3.82 -18.75
CA TYR A 223 1.23 -5.27 -18.61
C TYR A 223 0.50 -5.61 -17.33
N TYR A 224 -0.75 -6.05 -17.46
CA TYR A 224 -1.52 -6.61 -16.35
C TYR A 224 -0.89 -7.92 -15.86
N ASP A 225 -1.12 -8.28 -14.60
CA ASP A 225 -0.68 -9.56 -14.04
C ASP A 225 -1.19 -10.76 -14.85
N THR A 226 -2.38 -10.66 -15.44
CA THR A 226 -2.91 -11.68 -16.37
C THR A 226 -2.09 -11.80 -17.65
N THR A 227 -1.47 -10.73 -18.12
CA THR A 227 -0.61 -10.72 -19.30
C THR A 227 0.78 -11.27 -18.98
N VAL A 228 1.32 -10.89 -17.83
CA VAL A 228 2.60 -11.42 -17.33
C VAL A 228 2.46 -12.93 -17.06
N ALA A 229 1.38 -13.37 -16.42
CA ALA A 229 1.10 -14.77 -16.13
C ALA A 229 0.98 -15.64 -17.40
N LYS A 230 0.38 -15.11 -18.47
CA LYS A 230 0.30 -15.83 -19.75
C LYS A 230 1.68 -16.05 -20.38
N ILE A 231 2.59 -15.09 -20.23
CA ILE A 231 3.94 -15.18 -20.78
C ILE A 231 4.81 -16.11 -19.94
N THR A 232 4.76 -15.99 -18.61
CA THR A 232 5.48 -16.90 -17.72
C THR A 232 5.06 -18.35 -17.97
N LEU A 233 3.76 -18.60 -18.14
CA LEU A 233 3.23 -19.90 -18.52
C LEU A 233 3.78 -20.38 -19.89
N TRP A 234 3.82 -19.50 -20.89
CA TRP A 234 4.32 -19.84 -22.22
C TRP A 234 5.82 -20.15 -22.24
N ILE A 235 6.64 -19.34 -21.55
CA ILE A 235 8.08 -19.58 -21.41
C ILE A 235 8.33 -20.86 -20.62
N SER A 236 7.62 -21.07 -19.51
CA SER A 236 7.70 -22.30 -18.72
C SER A 236 7.37 -23.53 -19.59
N SER A 237 6.37 -23.42 -20.45
CA SER A 237 5.98 -24.49 -21.37
C SER A 237 7.05 -24.75 -22.44
N MET A 238 7.70 -23.70 -22.98
CA MET A 238 8.83 -23.87 -23.91
C MET A 238 10.03 -24.55 -23.23
N ILE A 239 10.39 -24.13 -22.01
CA ILE A 239 11.49 -24.75 -21.25
C ILE A 239 11.17 -26.21 -20.94
N ALA A 240 9.95 -26.50 -20.49
CA ALA A 240 9.49 -27.86 -20.21
C ALA A 240 9.52 -28.75 -21.47
N ALA A 241 9.14 -28.21 -22.64
CA ALA A 241 9.19 -28.92 -23.91
C ALA A 241 10.63 -29.16 -24.43
N MET A 242 11.58 -28.29 -24.09
CA MET A 242 12.99 -28.48 -24.45
C MET A 242 13.71 -29.49 -23.56
N LEU A 243 13.26 -29.66 -22.31
CA LEU A 243 13.85 -30.56 -21.32
C LEU A 243 14.00 -32.02 -21.81
N PRO A 244 13.01 -32.64 -22.49
CA PRO A 244 13.16 -34.00 -23.03
C PRO A 244 13.94 -34.05 -24.36
N ILE A 245 13.99 -32.96 -25.13
CA ILE A 245 14.64 -32.93 -26.45
C ILE A 245 16.16 -32.81 -26.31
N ALA A 246 16.65 -32.01 -25.35
CA ALA A 246 18.08 -31.80 -25.15
C ALA A 246 18.86 -33.10 -24.84
N PRO A 247 18.40 -34.01 -23.95
CA PRO A 247 19.05 -35.30 -23.73
C PRO A 247 19.09 -36.18 -24.98
N ILE A 248 18.02 -36.18 -25.78
CA ILE A 248 17.93 -36.97 -27.03
C ILE A 248 18.97 -36.47 -28.04
N LEU A 249 19.12 -35.15 -28.20
CA LEU A 249 20.13 -34.57 -29.11
C LEU A 249 21.57 -34.88 -28.67
N VAL A 250 21.84 -34.85 -27.37
CA VAL A 250 23.16 -35.23 -26.82
C VAL A 250 23.44 -36.71 -27.06
N LEU A 251 22.45 -37.58 -26.89
CA LEU A 251 22.57 -39.02 -27.20
C LEU A 251 22.86 -39.28 -28.68
N ILE A 252 22.14 -38.61 -29.59
CA ILE A 252 22.38 -38.75 -31.04
C ILE A 252 23.80 -38.29 -31.42
N GLN A 253 24.29 -37.19 -30.82
CA GLN A 253 25.65 -36.73 -31.06
C GLN A 253 26.69 -37.73 -30.54
N LEU A 254 26.49 -38.30 -29.35
CA LEU A 254 27.36 -39.34 -28.78
C LEU A 254 27.39 -40.62 -29.61
N GLU A 255 26.25 -41.07 -30.14
CA GLU A 255 26.20 -42.23 -31.04
C GLU A 255 26.92 -41.95 -32.36
N SER A 256 26.73 -40.75 -32.92
CA SER A 256 27.43 -40.34 -34.17
C SER A 256 28.96 -40.27 -34.01
N LEU A 257 29.43 -39.95 -32.80
CA LEU A 257 30.87 -39.93 -32.47
C LEU A 257 31.43 -41.34 -32.30
N LYS A 258 30.65 -42.27 -31.72
CA LYS A 258 31.05 -43.67 -31.60
C LYS A 258 31.05 -44.42 -32.94
N ALA A 259 30.21 -44.04 -33.89
CA ALA A 259 30.14 -44.65 -35.22
C ALA A 259 31.27 -44.20 -36.18
N LYS A 260 32.05 -43.19 -35.81
CA LYS A 260 33.19 -42.65 -36.59
C LYS A 260 34.57 -43.13 -36.09
N LEU A 261 34.61 -43.94 -35.03
CA LEU A 261 35.81 -44.50 -34.43
C LEU A 261 35.92 -45.99 -34.79
#